data_AF-A0A6G3TSZ9-F1
#
_entry.id   AF-A0A6G3TSZ9-F1
#
_cell.length_a   1.000
_cell.length_b   1.000
_cell.length_c   1.000
_cell.angle_alpha   90.00
_cell.angle_beta   90.00
_cell.angle_gamma   90.00
#
_symmetry.space_group_name_H-M   'P 1'
#
loop_
_entity.id
_entity.type
_entity.pdbx_description
1 polymer ?
#
loop_
_entity_poly.entity_id
_entity_poly.type
_entity_poly.pdbx_seq_one_letter_code
_entity_poly.pdbx_strand_id
1 'polypeptide(L)'
;MTTPPQPDERAETLELYKLAVEMADRVSARRGTANAFFLSVQTAFIGLVGFGFPKLAESPWWAATAVALAGVTLSGTWWLQLRSYRDLNTAKFKGINKIEERLPVKIFADEWEALRRDPISGWRKRYAELGTSERIVPLVFIAAHLLLLVGTLTA
;
A
#
# COMPACT_ATOMS: atom_id res chain seq x y z
N MET A 1 -25.22 35.96 -5.17
CA MET A 1 -24.05 36.71 -4.69
C MET A 1 -23.63 36.07 -3.37
N THR A 2 -22.53 35.32 -3.35
CA THR A 2 -22.02 34.71 -2.11
C THR A 2 -21.19 35.76 -1.39
N THR A 3 -21.64 36.20 -0.21
CA THR A 3 -20.88 37.07 0.68
C THR A 3 -19.49 36.46 0.91
N PRO A 4 -18.40 37.24 0.80
CA PRO A 4 -17.07 36.70 1.09
C PRO A 4 -17.02 36.19 2.54
N PRO A 5 -16.43 34.99 2.77
CA PRO A 5 -16.38 34.40 4.10
C PRO A 5 -15.63 35.32 5.06
N GLN A 6 -16.10 35.36 6.32
CA GLN A 6 -15.52 36.22 7.35
C GLN A 6 -14.07 35.79 7.64
N PRO A 7 -13.20 36.70 8.11
CA PRO A 7 -11.78 36.39 8.38
C PRO A 7 -11.60 35.16 9.29
N ASP A 8 -12.46 35.01 10.30
CA ASP A 8 -12.43 33.90 11.25
C ASP A 8 -12.78 32.56 10.58
N GLU A 9 -13.78 32.53 9.69
CA GLU A 9 -14.17 31.33 8.94
C GLU A 9 -13.06 30.85 7.97
N ARG A 10 -12.30 31.80 7.39
CA ARG A 10 -11.15 31.47 6.54
C ARG A 10 -10.00 30.87 7.36
N ALA A 11 -9.73 31.43 8.53
CA ALA A 11 -8.70 30.92 9.44
C ALA A 11 -9.04 29.50 9.92
N GLU A 12 -10.29 29.26 10.35
CA GLU A 12 -10.77 27.93 10.74
C GLU A 12 -10.65 26.91 9.60
N THR A 13 -11.05 27.29 8.38
CA THR A 13 -10.95 26.42 7.20
C THR A 13 -9.49 26.05 6.90
N LEU A 14 -8.57 27.00 7.04
CA LEU A 14 -7.14 26.76 6.83
C LEU A 14 -6.55 25.83 7.91
N GLU A 15 -6.96 25.97 9.17
CA GLU A 15 -6.53 25.08 10.26
C GLU A 15 -7.05 23.65 10.05
N LEU A 16 -8.32 23.48 9.68
CA LEU A 16 -8.89 22.17 9.33
C LEU A 16 -8.17 21.55 8.12
N TYR A 17 -7.81 22.36 7.12
CA TYR A 17 -7.04 21.92 5.97
C TYR A 17 -5.65 21.40 6.38
N LYS A 18 -4.89 22.18 7.16
CA LYS A 18 -3.56 21.77 7.66
C LYS A 18 -3.63 20.47 8.43
N LEU A 19 -4.60 20.34 9.36
CA LEU A 19 -4.79 19.11 10.14
C LEU A 19 -5.13 17.92 9.24
N ALA A 20 -6.00 18.11 8.24
CA ALA A 20 -6.37 17.05 7.30
C ALA A 20 -5.17 16.55 6.48
N VAL A 21 -4.34 17.48 5.99
CA VAL A 21 -3.11 17.19 5.23
C VAL A 21 -2.11 16.45 6.11
N GLU A 22 -1.86 16.93 7.33
CA GLU A 22 -0.97 16.26 8.27
C GLU A 22 -1.45 14.83 8.61
N MET A 23 -2.75 14.64 8.82
CA MET A 23 -3.32 13.31 9.05
C MET A 23 -3.18 12.38 7.84
N ALA A 24 -3.25 12.91 6.60
CA ALA A 24 -3.03 12.12 5.39
C ALA A 24 -1.56 11.72 5.24
N ASP A 25 -0.63 12.62 5.54
CA ASP A 25 0.80 12.35 5.54
C ASP A 25 1.19 11.28 6.56
N ARG A 26 0.73 11.41 7.82
CA ARG A 26 0.95 10.40 8.88
C ARG A 26 0.47 9.00 8.48
N VAL A 27 -0.67 8.90 7.78
CA VAL A 27 -1.16 7.60 7.28
C VAL A 27 -0.24 7.05 6.17
N SER A 28 0.25 7.92 5.29
CA SER A 28 1.20 7.54 4.25
C SER A 28 2.52 7.04 4.85
N ALA A 29 3.05 7.72 5.88
CA ALA A 29 4.20 7.26 6.63
C ALA A 29 3.96 5.89 7.31
N ARG A 30 2.79 5.70 7.94
CA ARG A 30 2.42 4.42 8.59
C ARG A 30 2.33 3.27 7.59
N ARG A 31 1.86 3.52 6.36
CA ARG A 31 1.88 2.53 5.28
C ARG A 31 3.31 2.12 4.93
N GLY A 32 4.24 3.08 4.83
CA GLY A 32 5.66 2.82 4.58
C GLY A 32 6.28 1.89 5.63
N THR A 33 6.05 2.18 6.93
CA THR A 33 6.52 1.33 8.02
C THR A 33 5.91 -0.07 7.99
N ALA A 34 4.60 -0.18 7.73
CA ALA A 34 3.93 -1.48 7.61
C ALA A 34 4.50 -2.33 6.46
N ASN A 35 4.82 -1.70 5.32
CA ASN A 35 5.43 -2.39 4.19
C ASN A 35 6.82 -2.92 4.51
N ALA A 36 7.66 -2.12 5.16
CA ALA A 36 8.98 -2.55 5.60
C ALA A 36 8.87 -3.75 6.55
N PHE A 37 7.94 -3.70 7.53
CA PHE A 37 7.68 -4.81 8.44
C PHE A 37 7.33 -6.11 7.70
N PHE A 38 6.31 -6.09 6.83
CA PHE A 38 5.90 -7.31 6.12
C PHE A 38 6.99 -7.82 5.19
N LEU A 39 7.74 -6.94 4.51
CA LEU A 39 8.86 -7.34 3.67
C LEU A 39 9.95 -8.05 4.49
N SER A 40 10.29 -7.53 5.67
CA SER A 40 11.27 -8.16 6.57
C SER A 40 10.79 -9.53 7.07
N VAL A 41 9.54 -9.64 7.55
CA VAL A 41 9.00 -10.91 8.04
C VAL A 41 8.95 -11.94 6.92
N GLN A 42 8.51 -11.56 5.72
CA GLN A 42 8.42 -12.46 4.57
C GLN A 42 9.77 -12.92 4.05
N THR A 43 10.76 -12.02 4.03
CA THR A 43 12.14 -12.36 3.65
C THR A 43 12.75 -13.33 4.65
N ALA A 44 12.57 -13.09 5.95
CA ALA A 44 13.00 -14.01 7.00
C ALA A 44 12.30 -15.36 6.91
N PHE A 45 10.98 -15.37 6.65
CA PHE A 45 10.20 -16.58 6.49
C PHE A 45 10.72 -17.43 5.33
N ILE A 46 10.90 -16.85 4.14
CA ILE A 46 11.49 -17.57 2.99
C ILE A 46 12.90 -18.07 3.32
N GLY A 47 13.73 -17.26 3.98
CA GLY A 47 15.08 -17.66 4.37
C GLY A 47 15.09 -18.90 5.28
N LEU A 48 14.23 -18.93 6.30
CA LEU A 48 14.09 -20.06 7.22
C LEU A 48 13.57 -21.32 6.50
N VAL A 49 12.57 -21.17 5.64
CA VAL A 49 12.03 -22.30 4.85
C VAL A 49 13.06 -22.83 3.87
N GLY A 50 13.81 -21.95 3.20
CA GLY A 50 14.87 -22.33 2.27
C GLY A 50 16.00 -23.09 2.95
N PHE A 51 16.44 -22.65 4.13
CA PHE A 51 17.46 -23.35 4.91
C PHE A 51 16.96 -24.69 5.48
N GLY A 52 15.69 -24.74 5.89
CA GLY A 52 15.03 -25.94 6.41
C GLY A 52 14.53 -26.92 5.34
N PHE A 53 14.69 -26.60 4.05
CA PHE A 53 14.07 -27.33 2.94
C PHE A 53 14.35 -28.85 2.95
N PRO A 54 15.59 -29.34 3.17
CA PRO A 54 15.84 -30.79 3.18
C PRO A 54 15.04 -31.52 4.27
N LYS A 55 14.97 -30.94 5.47
CA LYS A 55 14.20 -31.52 6.58
C LYS A 55 12.69 -31.44 6.34
N LEU A 56 12.25 -30.37 5.66
CA LEU A 56 10.85 -30.19 5.33
C LEU A 56 10.39 -31.15 4.22
N ALA A 57 11.26 -31.49 3.27
CA ALA A 57 11.00 -32.49 2.24
C ALA A 57 10.91 -33.91 2.83
N GLU A 58 11.73 -34.24 3.84
CA GLU A 58 11.65 -35.50 4.58
C GLU A 58 10.45 -35.57 5.55
N SER A 59 9.82 -34.42 5.84
CA SER A 59 8.67 -34.35 6.73
C SER A 59 7.37 -34.79 6.03
N PRO A 60 6.31 -35.14 6.78
CA PRO A 60 5.02 -35.43 6.18
C PRO A 60 4.47 -34.28 5.34
N TRP A 61 3.74 -34.58 4.28
CA TRP A 61 3.17 -33.60 3.34
C TRP A 61 2.38 -32.46 4.01
N TRP A 62 1.75 -32.73 5.16
CA TRP A 62 0.99 -31.74 5.91
C TRP A 62 1.88 -30.65 6.52
N ALA A 63 3.14 -30.95 6.84
CA ALA A 63 4.09 -29.97 7.38
C ALA A 63 4.46 -28.92 6.32
N ALA A 64 4.83 -29.37 5.12
CA ALA A 64 5.08 -28.48 3.98
C ALA A 64 3.83 -27.64 3.64
N THR A 65 2.64 -28.27 3.67
CA THR A 65 1.37 -27.59 3.43
C THR A 65 1.08 -26.51 4.48
N ALA A 66 1.31 -26.79 5.77
CA ALA A 66 1.12 -25.83 6.84
C ALA A 66 2.05 -24.62 6.73
N VAL A 67 3.33 -24.85 6.38
CA VAL A 67 4.31 -23.79 6.15
C VAL A 67 3.90 -22.92 4.96
N ALA A 68 3.49 -23.52 3.84
CA ALA A 68 3.03 -22.79 2.67
C ALA A 68 1.76 -21.97 2.97
N LEU A 69 0.80 -22.54 3.70
CA LEU A 69 -0.41 -21.84 4.13
C LEU A 69 -0.10 -20.64 5.04
N ALA A 70 0.87 -20.78 5.95
CA ALA A 70 1.30 -19.67 6.80
C ALA A 70 1.87 -18.51 5.95
N GLY A 71 2.74 -18.81 5.00
CA GLY A 71 3.31 -17.82 4.08
C GLY A 71 2.28 -17.16 3.16
N VAL A 72 1.33 -17.94 2.61
CA VAL A 72 0.23 -17.40 1.81
C VAL A 72 -0.68 -16.50 2.66
N THR A 73 -1.00 -16.91 3.88
CA THR A 73 -1.84 -16.12 4.80
C THR A 73 -1.16 -14.81 5.19
N LEU A 74 0.15 -14.84 5.46
CA LEU A 74 0.94 -13.64 5.76
C LEU A 74 0.96 -12.68 4.56
N SER A 75 1.18 -13.22 3.35
CA SER A 75 1.13 -12.46 2.11
C SER A 75 -0.24 -11.84 1.83
N GLY A 76 -1.32 -12.60 2.05
CA GLY A 76 -2.69 -12.14 1.89
C GLY A 76 -3.04 -11.02 2.88
N THR A 77 -2.60 -11.16 4.13
CA THR A 77 -2.75 -10.12 5.16
C THR A 77 -2.02 -8.84 4.76
N TRP A 78 -0.79 -8.95 4.26
CA TRP A 78 -0.04 -7.80 3.75
C TRP A 78 -0.78 -7.11 2.60
N TRP A 79 -1.29 -7.88 1.64
CA TRP A 79 -2.06 -7.35 0.51
C TRP A 79 -3.33 -6.62 0.96
N LEU A 80 -4.08 -7.18 1.91
CA LEU A 80 -5.27 -6.53 2.48
C LEU A 80 -4.91 -5.22 3.19
N GLN A 81 -3.81 -5.19 3.94
CA GLN A 81 -3.34 -4.00 4.63
C GLN A 81 -2.97 -2.88 3.64
N LEU A 82 -2.25 -3.23 2.57
CA LEU A 82 -1.91 -2.31 1.47
C LEU A 82 -3.16 -1.74 0.80
N ARG A 83 -4.17 -2.58 0.55
CA ARG A 83 -5.45 -2.15 -0.01
C ARG A 83 -6.17 -1.17 0.92
N SER A 84 -6.27 -1.50 2.20
CA SER A 84 -6.90 -0.66 3.22
C SER A 84 -6.26 0.72 3.30
N TYR A 85 -4.93 0.81 3.37
CA TYR A 85 -4.23 2.09 3.40
C TYR A 85 -4.47 2.92 2.14
N ARG A 86 -4.50 2.30 0.96
CA ARG A 86 -4.82 3.02 -0.28
C ARG A 86 -6.24 3.60 -0.22
N ASP A 87 -7.21 2.77 0.11
CA ASP A 87 -8.63 3.17 0.09
C ASP A 87 -8.89 4.28 1.12
N LEU A 88 -8.26 4.21 2.30
CA LEU A 88 -8.26 5.27 3.31
C LEU A 88 -7.61 6.55 2.81
N ASN A 89 -6.43 6.46 2.17
CA ASN A 89 -5.74 7.64 1.67
C ASN A 89 -6.55 8.33 0.57
N THR A 90 -7.12 7.56 -0.36
CA THR A 90 -8.05 8.08 -1.37
C THR A 90 -9.25 8.81 -0.74
N ALA A 91 -9.83 8.25 0.34
CA ALA A 91 -10.92 8.91 1.05
C ALA A 91 -10.49 10.23 1.72
N LYS A 92 -9.30 10.26 2.33
CA LYS A 92 -8.74 11.47 2.94
C LYS A 92 -8.49 12.58 1.91
N PHE A 93 -7.83 12.25 0.80
CA PHE A 93 -7.58 13.22 -0.28
C PHE A 93 -8.86 13.75 -0.93
N LYS A 94 -9.92 12.94 -1.03
CA LYS A 94 -11.25 13.46 -1.44
C LYS A 94 -11.77 14.53 -0.46
N GLY A 95 -11.56 14.34 0.84
CA GLY A 95 -11.91 15.33 1.86
C GLY A 95 -11.08 16.60 1.75
N ILE A 96 -9.76 16.46 1.60
CA ILE A 96 -8.82 17.59 1.42
C ILE A 96 -9.23 18.42 0.20
N ASN A 97 -9.43 17.79 -0.96
CA ASN A 97 -9.80 18.50 -2.19
C ASN A 97 -11.16 19.22 -2.08
N LYS A 98 -12.08 18.71 -1.25
CA LYS A 98 -13.35 19.38 -0.97
C LYS A 98 -13.15 20.63 -0.09
N ILE A 99 -12.19 20.62 0.83
CA ILE A 99 -11.82 21.81 1.61
C ILE A 99 -11.13 22.83 0.69
N GLU A 100 -10.28 22.38 -0.24
CA GLU A 100 -9.61 23.24 -1.22
C GLU A 100 -10.57 24.04 -2.11
N GLU A 101 -11.81 23.58 -2.34
CA GLU A 101 -12.83 24.36 -3.05
C GLU A 101 -13.17 25.70 -2.39
N ARG A 102 -12.90 25.83 -1.09
CA ARG A 102 -13.12 27.05 -0.30
C ARG A 102 -11.85 27.88 -0.14
N LEU A 103 -10.71 27.37 -0.58
CA LEU A 103 -9.42 28.04 -0.52
C LEU A 103 -9.12 28.76 -1.84
N PRO A 104 -8.28 29.80 -1.82
CA PRO A 104 -7.91 30.54 -3.04
C PRO A 104 -7.06 29.71 -4.01
N VAL A 105 -6.41 28.64 -3.54
CA VAL A 105 -5.53 27.77 -4.32
C VAL A 105 -5.82 26.31 -3.95
N LYS A 106 -5.77 25.42 -4.94
CA LYS A 106 -6.10 24.00 -4.79
C LYS A 106 -4.88 23.11 -5.06
N ILE A 107 -3.91 23.17 -4.15
CA ILE A 107 -2.58 22.57 -4.34
C ILE A 107 -2.67 21.10 -4.74
N PHE A 108 -3.42 20.29 -3.99
CA PHE A 108 -3.52 18.84 -4.20
C PHE A 108 -4.47 18.48 -5.35
N ALA A 109 -5.54 19.26 -5.56
CA ALA A 109 -6.40 19.06 -6.73
C ALA A 109 -5.67 19.37 -8.04
N ASP A 110 -4.90 20.46 -8.09
CA ASP A 110 -4.11 20.90 -9.24
C ASP A 110 -2.99 19.89 -9.54
N GLU A 111 -2.31 19.39 -8.49
CA GLU A 111 -1.33 18.29 -8.62
C GLU A 111 -1.98 17.04 -9.23
N TRP A 112 -3.15 16.63 -8.73
CA TRP A 112 -3.86 15.47 -9.25
C TRP A 112 -4.31 15.66 -10.70
N GLU A 113 -4.69 16.88 -11.09
CA GLU A 113 -5.06 17.20 -12.46
C GLU A 113 -3.85 17.22 -13.40
N ALA A 114 -2.71 17.78 -12.97
CA ALA A 114 -1.46 17.75 -13.72
C ALA A 114 -1.03 16.31 -14.01
N LEU A 115 -1.10 15.43 -13.01
CA LEU A 115 -0.82 13.99 -13.16
C LEU A 115 -1.76 13.28 -14.16
N ARG A 116 -2.98 13.80 -14.39
CA ARG A 116 -3.95 13.22 -15.34
C ARG A 116 -3.81 13.77 -16.76
N ARG A 117 -3.32 14.99 -16.93
CA ARG A 117 -3.26 15.70 -18.22
C ARG A 117 -2.00 15.41 -19.04
N ASP A 118 -0.94 14.93 -18.40
CA ASP A 118 0.32 14.63 -19.10
C ASP A 118 0.13 13.46 -20.09
N PRO A 119 0.32 13.64 -21.41
CA PRO A 119 0.16 12.57 -22.40
C PRO A 119 1.29 11.56 -22.26
N ILE A 120 1.00 10.46 -21.59
CA ILE A 120 1.97 9.41 -21.23
C ILE A 120 2.43 8.67 -22.51
N SER A 121 3.54 9.12 -23.08
CA SER A 121 4.21 8.41 -24.18
C SER A 121 5.02 7.24 -23.62
N GLY A 122 4.74 6.03 -24.10
CA GLY A 122 5.65 4.88 -23.99
C GLY A 122 5.50 3.97 -22.76
N TRP A 123 6.08 2.77 -22.90
CA TRP A 123 6.02 1.55 -22.06
C TRP A 123 6.24 1.73 -20.55
N ARG A 124 6.65 2.92 -20.11
CA ARG A 124 6.66 3.36 -18.71
C ARG A 124 5.31 3.99 -18.37
N LYS A 125 4.27 3.16 -18.37
CA LYS A 125 3.00 3.56 -17.75
C LYS A 125 3.26 3.85 -16.28
N ARG A 126 2.86 5.06 -15.90
CA ARG A 126 2.85 5.62 -14.55
C ARG A 126 4.22 6.07 -14.05
N TYR A 127 4.24 7.29 -13.52
CA TYR A 127 4.71 7.56 -12.18
C TYR A 127 4.16 6.44 -11.28
N ALA A 128 4.88 5.33 -11.28
CA ALA A 128 4.41 4.03 -10.82
C ALA A 128 3.81 4.29 -9.45
N GLU A 129 2.48 4.21 -9.37
CA GLU A 129 1.80 4.18 -8.11
C GLU A 129 2.63 3.23 -7.26
N LEU A 130 3.27 3.73 -6.20
CA LEU A 130 3.89 2.87 -5.21
C LEU A 130 2.89 1.75 -4.83
N GLY A 131 1.58 2.02 -4.91
CA GLY A 131 0.50 1.05 -4.78
C GLY A 131 0.38 -0.08 -5.83
N THR A 132 0.90 0.03 -7.06
CA THR A 132 0.91 -1.10 -8.01
C THR A 132 2.14 -1.98 -7.78
N SER A 133 3.33 -1.38 -7.65
CA SER A 133 4.56 -2.12 -7.36
C SER A 133 4.49 -2.81 -6.00
N GLU A 134 3.95 -2.14 -4.97
CA GLU A 134 3.77 -2.74 -3.63
C GLU A 134 2.75 -3.88 -3.61
N ARG A 135 1.77 -3.92 -4.53
CA ARG A 135 0.79 -5.02 -4.59
C ARG A 135 1.32 -6.27 -5.28
N ILE A 136 2.28 -6.10 -6.17
CA ILE A 136 2.93 -7.22 -6.85
C ILE A 136 3.79 -8.00 -5.85
N VAL A 137 4.41 -7.32 -4.88
CA VAL A 137 5.33 -7.98 -3.94
C VAL A 137 4.64 -9.09 -3.12
N PRO A 138 3.49 -8.89 -2.44
CA PRO A 138 2.77 -9.98 -1.79
C PRO A 138 2.42 -11.14 -2.74
N LEU A 139 2.06 -10.85 -4.00
CA LEU A 139 1.76 -11.90 -4.98
C LEU A 139 2.99 -12.71 -5.37
N VAL A 140 4.16 -12.06 -5.49
CA VAL A 140 5.45 -12.74 -5.70
C VAL A 140 5.75 -13.67 -4.54
N PHE A 141 5.53 -13.23 -3.29
CA PHE A 141 5.70 -14.10 -2.13
C PHE A 141 4.69 -15.26 -2.14
N ILE A 142 3.42 -15.06 -2.49
CA ILE A 142 2.44 -16.16 -2.66
C ILE A 142 2.97 -17.17 -3.68
N ALA A 143 3.41 -16.71 -4.85
CA ALA A 143 3.95 -17.58 -5.88
C ALA A 143 5.19 -18.36 -5.39
N ALA A 144 6.10 -17.70 -4.66
CA ALA A 144 7.26 -18.35 -4.07
C ALA A 144 6.88 -19.46 -3.07
N HIS A 145 5.91 -19.22 -2.19
CA HIS A 145 5.43 -20.24 -1.24
C HIS A 145 4.76 -21.42 -1.95
N LEU A 146 3.99 -21.17 -3.02
CA LEU A 146 3.38 -22.23 -3.82
C LEU A 146 4.43 -23.06 -4.57
N LEU A 147 5.46 -22.41 -5.13
CA LEU A 147 6.56 -23.10 -5.81
C LEU A 147 7.34 -24.00 -4.83
N LEU A 148 7.62 -23.51 -3.61
CA LEU A 148 8.26 -24.32 -2.57
C LEU A 148 7.38 -25.52 -2.16
N LEU A 149 6.07 -25.32 -2.04
CA LEU A 149 5.14 -26.42 -1.75
C LEU A 149 5.15 -27.48 -2.86
N VAL A 150 5.06 -27.07 -4.12
CA VAL A 150 5.12 -28.01 -5.25
C VAL A 150 6.45 -28.76 -5.25
N GLY A 151 7.56 -28.04 -5.10
CA GLY A 151 8.90 -28.63 -5.07
C GLY A 151 9.09 -29.65 -3.95
N THR A 152 8.58 -29.37 -2.73
CA THR A 152 8.64 -30.33 -1.60
C THR A 152 7.76 -31.56 -1.80
N LEU A 153 6.62 -31.44 -2.49
CA LEU A 153 5.72 -32.57 -2.73
C LEU A 153 6.17 -33.47 -3.89
N THR A 154 6.99 -32.95 -4.80
CA THR A 154 7.53 -33.69 -5.95
C THR A 154 8.93 -34.26 -5.73
N ALA A 155 9.63 -33.83 -4.67
CA ALA A 155 10.95 -34.32 -4.27
C ALA A 155 10.84 -35.61 -3.46
#